data_AF-A0A8J6LSZ3-F1
#
_entry.id   AF-A0A8J6LSZ3-F1
#
_cell.length_a   1.000
_cell.length_b   1.000
_cell.length_c   1.000
_cell.angle_alpha   90.00
_cell.angle_beta   90.00
_cell.angle_gamma   90.00
#
_symmetry.space_group_name_H-M   'P 1'
#
loop_
_entity.id
_entity.type
_entity.pdbx_description
1 polymer ?
#
loop_
_entity_poly.entity_id
_entity_poly.type
_entity_poly.pdbx_seq_one_letter_code
_entity_poly.pdbx_strand_id
1 'polypeptide(L)'
;MRAALAISAVALLCAAPANAQVDSSAPAAEPVKLTEAEAAAFSKQIERRLAAGGARVAIVFRSGRPREALPDGISYTHGAFWTYGPIETEDGKTLNGYAVHNLYQGREDVLSSYLKQDFPYDFVKPAVEERVGVIVPTPGM
;
A
#
# COMPACT_ATOMS: atom_id res chain seq x y z
N MET A 1 51.15 -31.90 -34.55
CA MET A 1 51.05 -31.34 -33.18
C MET A 1 50.49 -29.93 -33.31
N ARG A 2 49.38 -29.66 -32.62
CA ARG A 2 48.59 -28.42 -32.70
C ARG A 2 49.19 -27.38 -31.75
N ALA A 3 49.46 -26.16 -32.21
CA ALA A 3 49.71 -25.01 -31.34
C ALA A 3 48.49 -24.08 -31.45
N ALA A 4 47.72 -23.99 -30.36
CA ALA A 4 46.51 -23.19 -30.26
C ALA A 4 46.85 -21.76 -29.82
N LEU A 5 46.32 -20.79 -30.55
CA LEU A 5 46.39 -19.36 -30.27
C LEU A 5 45.37 -19.03 -29.16
N ALA A 6 45.81 -18.56 -28.01
CA ALA A 6 44.94 -18.15 -26.91
C ALA A 6 44.48 -16.69 -27.13
N ILE A 7 43.21 -16.49 -27.48
CA ILE A 7 42.57 -15.17 -27.50
C ILE A 7 41.91 -14.98 -26.12
N SER A 8 42.41 -14.01 -25.36
CA SER A 8 41.82 -13.63 -24.07
C SER A 8 40.69 -12.63 -24.32
N ALA A 9 39.44 -13.03 -24.06
CA ALA A 9 38.28 -12.17 -24.16
C ALA A 9 38.03 -11.47 -22.81
N VAL A 10 38.22 -10.15 -22.77
CA VAL A 10 37.82 -9.31 -21.63
C VAL A 10 36.32 -9.03 -21.76
N ALA A 11 35.51 -9.60 -20.87
CA ALA A 11 34.09 -9.30 -20.78
C ALA A 11 33.88 -8.00 -19.98
N LEU A 12 33.44 -6.93 -20.66
CA LEU A 12 32.90 -5.73 -20.01
C LEU A 12 31.54 -6.08 -19.41
N LEU A 13 31.44 -6.09 -18.08
CA LEU A 13 30.16 -6.12 -17.36
C LEU A 13 29.53 -4.72 -17.40
N CYS A 14 28.54 -4.52 -18.29
CA CYS A 14 27.64 -3.38 -18.20
C CYS A 14 26.67 -3.61 -17.03
N ALA A 15 26.89 -2.96 -15.89
CA ALA A 15 25.89 -2.90 -14.83
C ALA A 15 24.75 -1.97 -15.28
N ALA A 16 23.61 -2.54 -15.65
CA ALA A 16 22.39 -1.77 -15.85
C ALA A 16 21.95 -1.15 -14.51
N PRO A 17 21.45 0.11 -14.49
CA PRO A 17 20.94 0.70 -13.26
C PRO A 17 19.74 -0.12 -12.77
N ALA A 18 19.77 -0.50 -11.49
CA ALA A 18 18.63 -1.09 -10.83
C ALA A 18 17.51 -0.04 -10.77
N ASN A 19 16.50 -0.17 -11.63
CA ASN A 19 15.26 0.58 -11.47
C ASN A 19 14.63 0.14 -10.14
N ALA A 20 14.59 1.03 -9.15
CA ALA A 20 13.88 0.81 -7.90
C ALA A 20 12.38 0.86 -8.18
N GLN A 21 11.82 -0.23 -8.69
CA GLN A 21 10.40 -0.39 -8.92
C GLN A 21 9.74 -0.65 -7.56
N VAL A 22 9.09 0.37 -6.98
CA VAL A 22 8.27 0.21 -5.78
C VAL A 22 6.93 -0.40 -6.21
N ASP A 23 6.96 -1.69 -6.50
CA ASP A 23 5.76 -2.47 -6.78
C ASP A 23 5.26 -3.11 -5.47
N SER A 24 4.00 -2.89 -5.12
CA SER A 24 3.35 -3.57 -3.98
C SER A 24 3.28 -5.10 -4.17
N SER A 25 3.57 -5.60 -5.38
CA SER A 25 3.46 -7.00 -5.80
C SER A 25 4.81 -7.74 -5.90
N ALA A 26 5.95 -7.03 -5.79
CA ALA A 26 7.27 -7.65 -5.93
C ALA A 26 7.62 -8.54 -4.70
N PRO A 27 8.21 -9.74 -4.90
CA PRO A 27 8.55 -10.64 -3.80
C PRO A 27 9.66 -10.05 -2.94
N ALA A 28 9.31 -9.61 -1.73
CA ALA A 28 10.25 -9.46 -0.62
C ALA A 28 9.99 -10.58 0.39
N ALA A 29 10.96 -10.85 1.28
CA ALA A 29 10.70 -11.68 2.46
C ALA A 29 9.41 -11.18 3.14
N GLU A 30 8.45 -12.08 3.40
CA GLU A 30 7.14 -11.70 3.93
C GLU A 30 7.34 -10.93 5.25
N PRO A 31 7.05 -9.62 5.26
CA PRO A 31 7.22 -8.82 6.47
C PRO A 31 6.24 -9.27 7.54
N VAL A 32 6.60 -9.07 8.82
CA VAL A 32 5.69 -9.35 9.93
C VAL A 32 4.51 -8.39 9.83
N LYS A 33 3.34 -8.94 9.56
CA LYS A 33 2.07 -8.19 9.49
C LYS A 33 1.53 -8.01 10.90
N LEU A 34 0.68 -7.00 11.07
CA LEU A 34 -0.09 -6.81 12.29
C LEU A 34 -0.92 -8.08 12.59
N THR A 35 -1.00 -8.45 13.86
CA THR A 35 -1.98 -9.42 14.32
C THR A 35 -3.40 -8.90 14.06
N GLU A 36 -4.39 -9.79 14.06
CA GLU A 36 -5.79 -9.37 13.85
C GLU A 36 -6.26 -8.39 14.92
N ALA A 37 -5.81 -8.57 16.17
CA ALA A 37 -6.13 -7.68 17.27
C ALA A 37 -5.47 -6.30 17.11
N GLU A 38 -4.20 -6.25 16.73
CA GLU A 38 -3.48 -5.00 16.43
C GLU A 38 -4.12 -4.26 15.25
N ALA A 39 -4.43 -4.97 14.16
CA ALA A 39 -5.13 -4.40 13.01
C ALA A 39 -6.53 -3.85 13.39
N ALA A 40 -7.30 -4.58 14.20
CA ALA A 40 -8.61 -4.10 14.67
C ALA A 40 -8.49 -2.87 15.56
N ALA A 41 -7.54 -2.86 16.51
CA ALA A 41 -7.31 -1.72 17.39
C ALA A 41 -6.81 -0.49 16.60
N PHE A 42 -5.86 -0.70 15.70
CA PHE A 42 -5.24 0.35 14.91
C PHE A 42 -6.22 0.99 13.91
N SER A 43 -6.99 0.18 13.17
CA SER A 43 -8.07 0.72 12.31
C SER A 43 -9.05 1.56 13.12
N LYS A 44 -9.45 1.09 14.32
CA LYS A 44 -10.39 1.85 15.15
C LYS A 44 -9.80 3.14 15.69
N GLN A 45 -8.51 3.17 16.00
CA GLN A 45 -7.80 4.38 16.40
C GLN A 45 -7.83 5.43 15.29
N ILE A 46 -7.57 5.02 14.03
CA ILE A 46 -7.61 5.92 12.87
C ILE A 46 -9.02 6.49 12.68
N GLU A 47 -10.05 5.63 12.68
CA GLU A 47 -11.44 6.08 12.55
C GLU A 47 -11.82 7.11 13.63
N ARG A 48 -11.46 6.84 14.89
CA ARG A 48 -11.73 7.76 16.01
C ARG A 48 -11.02 9.10 15.83
N ARG A 49 -9.78 9.08 15.34
CA ARG A 49 -9.01 10.31 15.11
C ARG A 49 -9.61 11.15 13.98
N LEU A 50 -9.99 10.52 12.88
CA LEU A 50 -10.66 11.19 11.76
C LEU A 50 -12.02 11.76 12.20
N ALA A 51 -12.82 10.97 12.92
CA ALA A 51 -14.12 11.40 13.44
C ALA A 51 -14.00 12.57 14.44
N ALA A 52 -13.00 12.54 15.34
CA ALA A 52 -12.74 13.63 16.27
C ALA A 52 -12.36 14.94 15.55
N GLY A 53 -11.74 14.84 14.38
CA GLY A 53 -11.45 15.99 13.50
C GLY A 53 -12.61 16.40 12.58
N GLY A 54 -13.76 15.73 12.65
CA GLY A 54 -14.90 16.00 11.76
C GLY A 54 -14.64 15.65 10.30
N ALA A 55 -13.61 14.83 10.00
CA ALA A 55 -13.25 14.49 8.63
C ALA A 55 -14.38 13.69 7.97
N ARG A 56 -14.94 14.20 6.86
CA ARG A 56 -15.89 13.44 6.03
C ARG A 56 -15.19 12.67 4.91
N VAL A 57 -14.02 13.15 4.51
CA VAL A 57 -13.14 12.52 3.52
C VAL A 57 -11.71 12.60 4.05
N ALA A 58 -10.93 11.54 3.85
CA ALA A 58 -9.49 11.53 4.07
C ALA A 58 -8.79 10.70 2.99
N ILE A 59 -7.54 11.05 2.69
CA ILE A 59 -6.64 10.21 1.90
C ILE A 59 -5.67 9.57 2.89
N VAL A 60 -5.71 8.25 3.00
CA VAL A 60 -4.97 7.49 4.00
C VAL A 60 -3.95 6.59 3.31
N PHE A 61 -2.72 6.61 3.81
CA PHE A 61 -1.60 5.85 3.28
C PHE A 61 -1.06 4.88 4.31
N ARG A 62 -0.72 3.66 3.90
CA ARG A 62 -0.07 2.62 4.72
C ARG A 62 1.21 2.15 4.05
N SER A 63 2.10 1.55 4.84
CA SER A 63 3.24 0.80 4.29
C SER A 63 2.97 -0.69 4.28
N GLY A 64 3.15 -1.33 3.13
CA GLY A 64 3.18 -2.79 2.99
C GLY A 64 4.59 -3.39 3.10
N ARG A 65 5.61 -2.55 3.32
CA ARG A 65 7.01 -2.96 3.45
C ARG A 65 7.66 -2.22 4.65
N PRO A 66 8.60 -2.86 5.38
CA PRO A 66 9.32 -2.17 6.45
C PRO A 66 10.04 -0.94 5.90
N ARG A 67 10.15 0.13 6.69
CA ARG A 67 10.81 1.38 6.28
C ARG A 67 12.21 1.16 5.68
N GLU A 68 12.96 0.20 6.20
CA GLU A 68 14.32 -0.12 5.76
C GLU A 68 14.35 -0.71 4.33
N ALA A 69 13.22 -1.23 3.86
CA ALA A 69 13.07 -1.78 2.51
C ALA A 69 12.47 -0.77 1.51
N LEU A 70 12.21 0.47 1.92
CA LEU A 70 11.68 1.53 1.06
C LEU A 70 12.81 2.43 0.54
N PRO A 71 12.72 2.93 -0.71
CA PRO A 71 13.64 3.95 -1.20
C PRO A 71 13.64 5.22 -0.35
N ASP A 72 14.71 5.99 -0.48
CA ASP A 72 14.80 7.31 0.14
C ASP A 72 13.67 8.22 -0.36
N GLY A 73 13.06 8.96 0.57
CA GLY A 73 11.92 9.82 0.29
C GLY A 73 10.55 9.13 0.20
N ILE A 74 10.48 7.79 0.28
CA ILE A 74 9.21 7.04 0.21
C ILE A 74 8.83 6.48 1.59
N SER A 75 7.70 6.97 2.14
CA SER A 75 7.21 6.55 3.46
C SER A 75 6.06 5.54 3.44
N TYR A 76 5.34 5.46 2.33
CA TYR A 76 4.13 4.63 2.20
C TYR A 76 4.05 4.04 0.79
N THR A 77 3.42 2.88 0.66
CA THR A 77 3.35 2.13 -0.61
C THR A 77 1.94 2.00 -1.15
N HIS A 78 0.92 2.28 -0.34
CA HIS A 78 -0.48 2.09 -0.71
C HIS A 78 -1.34 3.21 -0.13
N GLY A 79 -2.30 3.69 -0.92
CA GLY A 79 -3.22 4.77 -0.55
C GLY A 79 -4.68 4.40 -0.84
N ALA A 80 -5.60 4.98 -0.08
CA ALA A 80 -7.04 4.85 -0.29
C ALA A 80 -7.78 6.13 0.11
N PHE A 81 -8.98 6.31 -0.44
CA PHE A 81 -9.92 7.33 0.01
C PHE A 81 -10.81 6.76 1.11
N TRP A 82 -10.93 7.46 2.22
CA TRP A 82 -11.80 7.10 3.33
C TRP A 82 -12.94 8.10 3.38
N THR A 83 -14.17 7.65 3.14
CA THR A 83 -15.37 8.49 3.11
C THR A 83 -16.32 8.11 4.23
N TYR A 84 -16.65 9.06 5.10
CA TYR A 84 -17.61 8.84 6.18
C TYR A 84 -19.05 8.90 5.65
N GLY A 85 -19.83 7.85 5.86
CA GLY A 85 -21.21 7.78 5.41
C GLY A 85 -21.88 6.43 5.68
N PRO A 86 -23.08 6.22 5.10
CA PRO A 86 -23.72 4.90 5.09
C PRO A 86 -22.92 3.94 4.19
N ILE A 87 -22.72 2.72 4.68
CA ILE A 87 -22.04 1.63 4.00
C ILE A 87 -23.05 0.50 3.89
N GLU A 88 -23.37 0.09 2.67
CA GLU A 88 -24.15 -1.12 2.44
C GLU A 88 -23.22 -2.34 2.54
N THR A 89 -23.59 -3.27 3.40
CA THR A 89 -22.90 -4.55 3.55
C THR A 89 -23.46 -5.57 2.57
N GLU A 90 -22.71 -6.65 2.33
CA GLU A 90 -23.15 -7.74 1.45
C GLU A 90 -24.46 -8.40 1.90
N ASP A 91 -24.77 -8.37 3.20
CA ASP A 91 -26.03 -8.87 3.78
C ASP A 91 -27.17 -7.82 3.78
N GLY A 92 -26.98 -6.70 3.08
CA GLY A 92 -28.01 -5.65 2.87
C GLY A 92 -28.25 -4.74 4.07
N LYS A 93 -27.37 -4.75 5.07
CA LYS A 93 -27.45 -3.83 6.21
C LYS A 93 -26.77 -2.51 5.88
N THR A 94 -27.22 -1.45 6.53
CA THR A 94 -26.55 -0.15 6.47
C THR A 94 -25.75 0.08 7.75
N LEU A 95 -24.45 0.25 7.62
CA LEU A 95 -23.55 0.66 8.70
C LEU A 95 -23.15 2.13 8.52
N ASN A 96 -22.94 2.87 9.60
CA ASN A 96 -22.35 4.21 9.52
C ASN A 96 -20.88 4.15 9.91
N GLY A 97 -20.00 4.62 9.04
CA GLY A 97 -18.56 4.58 9.27
C GLY A 97 -17.77 5.10 8.07
N TYR A 98 -16.47 4.81 8.05
CA TYR A 98 -15.64 5.10 6.88
C TYR A 98 -15.70 3.93 5.90
N ALA A 99 -16.25 4.16 4.71
CA ALA A 99 -16.02 3.31 3.56
C ALA A 99 -14.61 3.58 3.03
N VAL A 100 -13.83 2.52 2.79
CA VAL A 100 -12.46 2.66 2.27
C VAL A 100 -12.44 2.26 0.81
N HIS A 101 -12.18 3.22 -0.07
CA HIS A 101 -12.03 3.00 -1.50
C HIS A 101 -10.56 2.77 -1.84
N ASN A 102 -10.15 1.51 -1.82
CA ASN A 102 -8.80 1.07 -2.16
C ASN A 102 -8.58 1.11 -3.67
N LEU A 103 -7.43 1.65 -4.10
CA LEU A 103 -6.98 1.53 -5.48
C LEU A 103 -6.26 0.19 -5.66
N TYR A 104 -6.84 -0.69 -6.46
CA TYR A 104 -6.22 -1.95 -6.87
C TYR A 104 -5.94 -1.94 -8.37
N GLN A 105 -4.94 -2.71 -8.75
CA GLN A 105 -4.60 -2.98 -10.15
C GLN A 105 -5.33 -4.24 -10.61
N GLY A 106 -5.79 -4.24 -11.87
CA GLY A 106 -6.46 -5.39 -12.45
C GLY A 106 -5.55 -6.62 -12.48
N ARG A 107 -6.09 -7.78 -12.08
CA ARG A 107 -5.33 -9.04 -12.10
C ARG A 107 -5.09 -9.57 -13.52
N GLU A 108 -6.08 -9.38 -14.40
CA GLU A 108 -6.03 -9.83 -15.79
C GLU A 108 -5.43 -8.75 -16.71
N ASP A 109 -5.76 -7.49 -16.45
CA ASP A 109 -5.18 -6.33 -17.14
C ASP A 109 -4.43 -5.44 -16.14
N VAL A 110 -3.11 -5.61 -16.11
CA VAL A 110 -2.20 -4.85 -15.26
C VAL A 110 -2.14 -3.36 -15.63
N LEU A 111 -2.67 -2.93 -16.77
CA LEU A 111 -2.76 -1.51 -17.11
C LEU A 111 -4.05 -0.88 -16.59
N SER A 112 -4.99 -1.69 -16.11
CA SER A 112 -6.23 -1.22 -15.50
C SER A 112 -6.07 -1.05 -13.99
N SER A 113 -6.75 -0.04 -13.44
CA SER A 113 -6.91 0.13 -12.00
C SER A 113 -8.37 0.37 -11.68
N TYR A 114 -8.81 -0.07 -10.51
CA TYR A 114 -10.19 0.09 -10.05
C TYR A 114 -10.22 0.42 -8.57
N LEU A 115 -11.27 1.15 -8.17
CA LEU A 115 -11.57 1.38 -6.77
C LEU A 115 -12.46 0.24 -6.26
N LYS A 116 -12.06 -0.36 -5.14
CA LYS A 116 -12.87 -1.33 -4.41
C LYS A 116 -13.21 -0.76 -3.04
N GLN A 117 -14.47 -0.85 -2.66
CA GLN A 117 -14.90 -0.57 -1.29
C GLN A 117 -14.50 -1.74 -0.38
N ASP A 118 -13.73 -1.42 0.66
CA ASP A 118 -13.38 -2.28 1.78
C ASP A 118 -13.65 -1.55 3.12
N PHE A 119 -13.35 -2.20 4.23
CA PHE A 119 -13.40 -1.58 5.56
C PHE A 119 -12.03 -1.09 6.05
N PRO A 120 -12.00 -0.17 7.05
CA PRO A 120 -10.75 0.27 7.70
C PRO A 120 -9.85 -0.87 8.16
N TYR A 121 -10.44 -1.96 8.65
CA TYR A 121 -9.72 -3.16 9.05
C TYR A 121 -8.95 -3.80 7.88
N ASP A 122 -9.62 -4.01 6.74
CA ASP A 122 -9.00 -4.58 5.53
C ASP A 122 -7.89 -3.66 4.98
N PHE A 123 -8.06 -2.35 5.17
CA PHE A 123 -7.02 -1.38 4.88
C PHE A 123 -5.83 -1.44 5.83
N VAL A 124 -5.92 -1.87 7.08
CA VAL A 124 -4.72 -1.93 7.94
C VAL A 124 -4.12 -3.33 8.04
N LYS A 125 -4.88 -4.38 7.74
CA LYS A 125 -4.46 -5.78 7.88
C LYS A 125 -3.13 -6.14 7.20
N PRO A 126 -2.83 -5.73 5.96
CA PRO A 126 -1.54 -6.03 5.31
C PRO A 126 -0.48 -4.96 5.58
N ALA A 127 -0.74 -3.99 6.47
CA ALA A 127 0.29 -3.07 6.92
C ALA A 127 1.31 -3.84 7.78
N VAL A 128 2.55 -3.35 7.73
CA VAL A 128 3.69 -3.95 8.44
C VAL A 128 4.22 -3.05 9.54
N GLU A 129 3.62 -1.87 9.68
CA GLU A 129 3.87 -0.90 10.73
C GLU A 129 2.53 -0.30 11.19
N GLU A 130 2.37 -0.05 12.49
CA GLU A 130 1.23 0.70 13.04
C GLU A 130 1.38 2.22 12.79
N ARG A 131 1.57 2.58 11.52
CA ARG A 131 1.75 3.96 11.08
C ARG A 131 1.00 4.20 9.77
N VAL A 132 0.25 5.29 9.74
CA VAL A 132 -0.42 5.78 8.52
C VAL A 132 -0.09 7.24 8.27
N GLY A 133 -0.04 7.60 6.99
CA GLY A 133 -0.10 8.98 6.54
C GLY A 133 -1.55 9.37 6.32
N VAL A 134 -1.95 10.57 6.73
CA VAL A 134 -3.33 11.03 6.59
C VAL A 134 -3.34 12.45 6.06
N ILE A 135 -4.07 12.66 4.96
CA ILE A 135 -4.41 13.98 4.44
C ILE A 135 -5.91 14.15 4.61
N VAL A 136 -6.32 15.20 5.32
CA VAL A 136 -7.73 15.62 5.41
C VAL A 136 -7.89 16.85 4.54
N PRO A 137 -8.58 16.75 3.38
CA PRO A 137 -8.79 17.89 2.51
C PRO A 137 -9.59 18.99 3.22
N THR A 138 -9.26 20.25 2.91
CA THR A 138 -10.05 21.41 3.33
C THR A 138 -10.82 21.97 2.14
N PRO A 139 -11.96 22.66 2.34
CA PRO A 139 -12.65 23.34 1.25
C PRO A 139 -11.69 24.31 0.53
N GLY A 140 -11.48 24.13 -0.77
CA GLY A 140 -10.61 24.96 -1.61
C GLY A 140 -9.27 24.32 -2.01
N MET A 141 -8.99 23.10 -1.55
CA MET A 141 -8.04 22.19 -2.19
C MET A 141 -8.66 21.46 -3.38
#